data_AF-A0AAV9Q068-F1
#
_entry.id   AF-A0AAV9Q068-F1
#
_cell.length_a   1.000
_cell.length_b   1.000
_cell.length_c   1.000
_cell.angle_alpha   90.00
_cell.angle_beta   90.00
_cell.angle_gamma   90.00
#
_symmetry.space_group_name_H-M   'P 1'
#
loop_
_entity.id
_entity.type
_entity.pdbx_description
1 polymer ?
#
loop_
_entity_poly.entity_id
_entity_poly.type
_entity_poly.pdbx_seq_one_letter_code
_entity_poly.pdbx_strand_id
1 'polypeptide(L)'
;MKSIFKKRDSKATRHESRSHKERLTPAVASERIQDYSHKSPRLISDKFAYLALGNNMPNIPIPEPPDPTSKPGAYLRSIHAVRQRTRLVLDEAKSNALYHFDVDMSKFKNTADYVVSIIKRDFHEDYASIPPHGRWQHFEVGGRPRVTQLLQSWPNSIDNQERTRRLIDLFLVSVLLDAGAGDNWSYKSKESGKVYARSEGLAVASLEMFKAGAFSSVPTQPHQVDAAGLKKVTIETLAKGMQVTEANPMSGLEGRTGLLIRLSSALQDTEIFGADGRPGNMIGRHVLRDDLRYAEVI
;
A
#
# COMPACT_ATOMS: atom_id res chain seq x y z
N MET A 1 5.30 -3.54 -30.83
CA MET A 1 6.37 -4.23 -30.06
C MET A 1 5.78 -5.48 -29.42
N LYS A 2 6.40 -6.66 -29.61
CA LYS A 2 6.02 -7.86 -28.84
C LYS A 2 6.45 -7.65 -27.39
N SER A 3 5.55 -7.90 -26.43
CA SER A 3 5.80 -7.78 -24.98
C SER A 3 6.97 -8.67 -24.52
N ILE A 4 7.62 -8.29 -23.41
CA ILE A 4 8.59 -9.13 -22.67
C ILE A 4 7.91 -10.41 -22.13
N PHE A 5 6.60 -10.36 -21.90
CA PHE A 5 5.80 -11.51 -21.50
C PHE A 5 5.11 -12.14 -22.71
N LYS A 6 5.23 -13.45 -22.87
CA LYS A 6 4.52 -14.23 -23.88
C LYS A 6 3.60 -15.23 -23.19
N LYS A 7 2.28 -15.13 -23.40
CA LYS A 7 1.33 -16.12 -22.88
C LYS A 7 1.67 -17.50 -23.44
N ARG A 8 1.66 -18.52 -22.59
CA ARG A 8 1.81 -19.92 -23.02
C ARG A 8 0.50 -20.44 -23.58
N ASP A 9 0.58 -21.15 -24.70
CA ASP A 9 -0.56 -21.88 -25.24
C ASP A 9 -0.86 -23.10 -24.34
N SER A 10 -2.12 -23.29 -23.98
CA SER A 10 -2.59 -24.28 -23.00
C SER A 10 -2.31 -25.75 -23.37
N LYS A 11 -1.68 -26.03 -24.52
CA LYS A 11 -1.50 -27.38 -25.09
C LYS A 11 -0.11 -27.99 -24.86
N ALA A 12 0.85 -27.27 -24.27
CA ALA A 12 2.17 -27.82 -23.98
C ALA A 12 2.18 -28.53 -22.61
N THR A 13 1.94 -29.84 -22.60
CA THR A 13 2.14 -30.71 -21.43
C THR A 13 3.61 -30.71 -21.02
N ARG A 14 3.89 -30.38 -19.75
CA ARG A 14 5.23 -30.41 -19.19
C ARG A 14 5.68 -31.85 -18.97
N HIS A 15 6.88 -32.22 -19.44
CA HIS A 15 7.61 -33.37 -18.89
C HIS A 15 7.98 -33.05 -17.44
N GLU A 16 7.48 -33.86 -16.50
CA GLU A 16 7.60 -33.60 -15.07
C GLU A 16 9.02 -33.84 -14.55
N SER A 17 9.84 -32.79 -14.49
CA SER A 17 11.02 -32.78 -13.63
C SER A 17 10.63 -32.27 -12.23
N ARG A 18 10.85 -33.12 -11.22
CA ARG A 18 10.28 -33.04 -9.86
C ARG A 18 10.85 -31.95 -8.93
N SER A 19 11.86 -31.16 -9.29
CA SER A 19 12.73 -30.57 -8.25
C SER A 19 12.13 -29.40 -7.43
N HIS A 20 11.11 -28.68 -7.90
CA HIS A 20 10.62 -27.47 -7.20
C HIS A 20 9.09 -27.37 -7.00
N LYS A 21 8.32 -28.34 -7.49
CA LYS A 21 6.83 -28.33 -7.44
C LYS A 21 6.27 -28.27 -6.02
N GLU A 22 6.96 -28.80 -5.01
CA GLU A 22 6.45 -28.82 -3.63
C GLU A 22 6.44 -27.44 -2.94
N ARG A 23 7.09 -26.41 -3.51
CA ARG A 23 7.37 -25.15 -2.80
C ARG A 23 6.61 -23.92 -3.28
N LEU A 24 5.85 -24.02 -4.37
CA LEU A 24 5.21 -22.86 -5.00
C LEU A 24 3.80 -23.24 -5.50
N THR A 25 2.78 -22.96 -4.69
CA THR A 25 1.38 -22.95 -5.12
C THR A 25 1.06 -21.63 -5.85
N PRO A 26 0.29 -21.64 -6.95
CA PRO A 26 0.00 -20.43 -7.70
C PRO A 26 -0.91 -19.47 -6.91
N ALA A 27 -0.55 -18.19 -6.88
CA ALA A 27 -1.48 -17.12 -6.56
C ALA A 27 -2.28 -16.75 -7.83
N VAL A 28 -3.58 -16.50 -7.65
CA VAL A 28 -4.56 -16.24 -8.71
C VAL A 28 -4.20 -14.97 -9.50
N ALA A 29 -4.37 -15.05 -10.82
CA ALA A 29 -4.36 -14.03 -11.88
C ALA A 29 -3.74 -12.64 -11.61
N SER A 30 -2.69 -12.32 -12.39
CA SER A 30 -2.17 -10.96 -12.56
C SER A 30 -2.91 -10.27 -13.71
N GLU A 31 -3.52 -9.12 -13.41
CA GLU A 31 -4.11 -8.22 -14.40
C GLU A 31 -3.20 -7.03 -14.73
N ARG A 32 -3.43 -6.53 -15.94
CA ARG A 32 -2.61 -5.57 -16.68
C ARG A 32 -2.59 -4.21 -15.98
N ILE A 33 -1.42 -3.81 -15.50
CA ILE A 33 -1.12 -2.45 -15.02
C ILE A 33 -0.83 -1.60 -16.26
N GLN A 34 -1.84 -0.89 -16.77
CA GLN A 34 -1.64 0.15 -17.76
C GLN A 34 -2.38 1.41 -17.28
N ASP A 35 -1.62 2.49 -17.21
CA ASP A 35 -1.99 3.89 -16.94
C ASP A 35 -2.12 4.33 -15.47
N TYR A 36 -0.97 4.55 -14.83
CA TYR A 36 -0.84 5.35 -13.60
C TYR A 36 0.17 6.48 -13.81
N SER A 37 -0.31 7.66 -14.20
CA SER A 37 0.40 8.93 -13.99
C SER A 37 -0.57 10.09 -14.13
N HIS A 38 -1.34 10.33 -13.07
CA HIS A 38 -2.00 11.62 -12.91
C HIS A 38 -1.06 12.54 -12.15
N LYS A 39 -0.67 13.67 -12.76
CA LYS A 39 0.03 14.74 -12.05
C LYS A 39 -0.87 15.21 -10.89
N SER A 40 -0.46 14.94 -9.66
CA SER A 40 -1.15 15.46 -8.47
C SER A 40 -1.19 17.00 -8.52
N PRO A 41 -2.25 17.64 -8.02
CA PRO A 41 -2.23 19.06 -7.73
C PRO A 41 -1.01 19.38 -6.85
N ARG A 42 -0.23 20.41 -7.19
CA ARG A 42 0.86 20.88 -6.35
C ARG A 42 0.29 21.26 -4.99
N LEU A 43 0.87 20.74 -3.90
CA LEU A 43 0.52 21.16 -2.54
C LEU A 43 0.66 22.69 -2.46
N ILE A 44 -0.34 23.35 -1.86
CA ILE A 44 -0.30 24.79 -1.53
C ILE A 44 0.65 24.95 -0.33
N SER A 45 1.94 24.74 -0.58
CA SER A 45 3.07 25.12 0.25
C SER A 45 4.32 24.66 -0.49
N ASP A 46 4.92 25.58 -1.24
CA ASP A 46 6.31 25.47 -1.71
C ASP A 46 7.33 25.45 -0.54
N LYS A 47 6.86 25.23 0.70
CA LYS A 47 7.64 25.18 1.94
C LYS A 47 7.57 23.83 2.66
N PHE A 48 7.09 22.76 2.01
CA PHE A 48 7.74 21.48 2.28
C PHE A 48 9.04 21.51 1.47
N ALA A 49 10.03 22.23 2.00
CA ALA A 49 11.40 21.93 1.67
C ALA A 49 11.52 20.43 1.93
N TYR A 50 11.61 19.66 0.85
CA TYR A 50 12.40 18.46 0.90
C TYR A 50 13.71 18.97 1.48
N LEU A 51 13.93 18.77 2.78
CA LEU A 51 15.28 18.63 3.29
C LEU A 51 15.86 17.68 2.28
N ALA A 52 16.74 18.21 1.43
CA ALA A 52 17.56 17.42 0.58
C ALA A 52 18.19 16.46 1.58
N LEU A 53 17.63 15.25 1.68
CA LEU A 53 18.29 14.11 2.25
C LEU A 53 19.50 14.04 1.34
N GLY A 54 20.56 14.70 1.77
CA GLY A 54 21.77 14.85 0.99
C GLY A 54 22.18 13.44 0.56
N ASN A 55 23.00 13.37 -0.47
CA ASN A 55 23.53 12.12 -1.03
C ASN A 55 24.24 11.19 -0.03
N ASN A 56 24.21 11.48 1.27
CA ASN A 56 24.58 10.63 2.39
C ASN A 56 23.36 9.87 2.93
N MET A 57 22.78 8.95 2.15
CA MET A 57 22.11 7.83 2.81
C MET A 57 23.20 7.05 3.56
N PRO A 58 23.13 6.92 4.89
CA PRO A 58 24.11 6.14 5.62
C PRO A 58 24.14 4.73 5.04
N ASN A 59 25.33 4.22 4.73
CA ASN A 59 25.51 2.84 4.31
C ASN A 59 25.29 1.94 5.52
N ILE A 60 24.02 1.68 5.83
CA ILE A 60 23.61 0.84 6.96
C ILE A 60 23.85 -0.61 6.54
N PRO A 61 24.77 -1.35 7.19
CA PRO A 61 24.97 -2.76 6.90
C PRO A 61 23.67 -3.52 7.16
N ILE A 62 23.25 -4.36 6.21
CA ILE A 62 22.09 -5.22 6.42
C ILE A 62 22.49 -6.28 7.46
N PRO A 63 21.77 -6.41 8.58
CA PRO A 63 22.08 -7.41 9.61
C PRO A 63 22.07 -8.84 9.03
N GLU A 64 22.86 -9.73 9.62
CA GLU A 64 22.83 -11.15 9.28
C GLU A 64 21.43 -11.76 9.46
N PRO A 65 21.03 -12.75 8.62
CA PRO A 65 19.72 -13.38 8.77
C PRO A 65 19.64 -14.15 10.10
N PRO A 66 18.47 -14.14 10.76
CA PRO A 66 18.23 -15.05 11.89
C PRO A 66 18.40 -16.50 11.45
N ASP A 67 18.96 -17.34 12.32
CA ASP A 67 19.09 -18.77 12.04
C ASP A 67 17.69 -19.40 11.87
N PRO A 68 17.39 -20.01 10.70
CA PRO A 68 16.09 -20.57 10.41
C PRO A 68 15.75 -21.81 11.25
N THR A 69 16.75 -22.50 11.83
CA THR A 69 16.53 -23.68 12.65
C THR A 69 16.07 -23.30 14.06
N SER A 70 16.69 -22.28 14.65
CA SER A 70 16.33 -21.80 15.98
C SER A 70 15.22 -20.74 15.98
N LYS A 71 15.12 -19.90 14.94
CA LYS A 71 14.15 -18.78 14.85
C LYS A 71 13.45 -18.71 13.48
N PRO A 72 12.69 -19.75 13.07
CA PRO A 72 12.08 -19.83 11.74
C PRO A 72 11.17 -18.64 11.41
N GLY A 73 10.35 -18.19 12.35
CA GLY A 73 9.45 -17.04 12.15
C GLY A 73 10.17 -15.69 12.05
N ALA A 74 11.35 -15.54 12.66
CA ALA A 74 12.16 -14.33 12.49
C ALA A 74 12.87 -14.35 11.13
N TYR A 75 13.40 -15.52 10.73
CA TYR A 75 14.01 -15.71 9.43
C TYR A 75 13.04 -15.39 8.29
N LEU A 76 11.82 -15.95 8.30
CA LEU A 76 10.82 -15.74 7.26
C LEU A 76 10.37 -14.27 7.12
N ARG A 77 10.52 -13.46 8.18
CA ARG A 77 10.24 -12.01 8.17
C ARG A 77 11.45 -11.15 7.77
N SER A 78 12.61 -11.77 7.48
CA SER A 78 13.83 -11.06 7.09
C SER A 78 13.87 -10.74 5.59
N ILE A 79 14.54 -9.65 5.22
CA ILE A 79 14.87 -9.30 3.83
C ILE A 79 15.65 -10.42 3.11
N HIS A 80 16.49 -11.16 3.84
CA HIS A 80 17.25 -12.29 3.29
C HIS A 80 16.34 -13.41 2.82
N ALA A 81 15.36 -13.80 3.65
CA ALA A 81 14.37 -14.80 3.24
C ALA A 81 13.56 -14.31 2.04
N VAL A 82 13.13 -13.04 2.01
CA VAL A 82 12.43 -12.47 0.85
C VAL A 82 13.29 -12.58 -0.42
N ARG A 83 14.55 -12.17 -0.38
CA ARG A 83 15.48 -12.27 -1.53
C ARG A 83 15.72 -13.72 -1.96
N GLN A 84 15.95 -14.63 -1.01
CA GLN A 84 16.18 -16.04 -1.30
C GLN A 84 14.95 -16.67 -1.98
N ARG A 85 13.75 -16.42 -1.45
CA ARG A 85 12.50 -17.02 -1.96
C ARG A 85 12.07 -16.44 -3.30
N THR A 86 12.20 -15.13 -3.48
CA THR A 86 11.88 -14.48 -4.77
C THR A 86 12.85 -14.87 -5.88
N ARG A 87 14.11 -15.19 -5.54
CA ARG A 87 15.09 -15.69 -6.53
C ARG A 87 14.67 -16.99 -7.18
N LEU A 88 14.03 -17.90 -6.44
CA LEU A 88 13.46 -19.13 -7.02
C LEU A 88 12.48 -18.82 -8.15
N VAL A 89 11.60 -17.84 -7.95
CA VAL A 89 10.63 -17.42 -8.98
C VAL A 89 11.33 -16.75 -10.16
N LEU A 90 12.37 -15.95 -9.90
CA LEU A 90 13.18 -15.31 -10.95
C LEU A 90 13.91 -16.34 -11.81
N ASP A 91 14.47 -17.38 -11.21
CA ASP A 91 15.22 -18.42 -11.91
C ASP A 91 14.28 -19.30 -12.77
N GLU A 92 13.07 -19.59 -12.27
CA GLU A 92 12.00 -20.21 -13.07
C GLU A 92 11.55 -19.29 -14.23
N ALA A 93 11.43 -17.98 -13.99
CA ALA A 93 11.09 -17.01 -15.03
C ALA A 93 12.15 -16.96 -16.14
N LYS A 94 13.44 -16.93 -15.77
CA LYS A 94 14.57 -16.89 -16.73
C LYS A 94 14.70 -18.17 -17.54
N SER A 95 14.32 -19.31 -16.98
CA SER A 95 14.33 -20.61 -17.65
C SER A 95 13.03 -20.92 -18.40
N ASN A 96 12.09 -19.97 -18.48
CA ASN A 96 10.77 -20.16 -19.09
C ASN A 96 10.03 -21.37 -18.48
N ALA A 97 10.07 -21.46 -17.17
CA ALA A 97 9.59 -22.58 -16.40
C ALA A 97 8.29 -22.23 -15.62
N LEU A 98 7.76 -21.03 -15.84
CA LEU A 98 6.47 -20.57 -15.29
C LEU A 98 5.27 -21.23 -16.00
N TYR A 99 4.12 -21.27 -15.30
CA TYR A 99 2.92 -21.95 -15.80
C TYR A 99 2.19 -21.19 -16.92
N HIS A 100 2.08 -19.86 -16.81
CA HIS A 100 1.14 -19.09 -17.63
C HIS A 100 1.80 -18.25 -18.73
N PHE A 101 3.07 -17.89 -18.56
CA PHE A 101 3.78 -17.06 -19.50
C PHE A 101 5.29 -17.35 -19.47
N ASP A 102 5.93 -17.15 -20.61
CA ASP A 102 7.38 -17.15 -20.76
C ASP A 102 7.89 -15.70 -20.67
N VAL A 103 9.13 -15.53 -20.20
CA VAL A 103 9.81 -14.22 -20.11
C VAL A 103 10.93 -14.17 -21.14
N ASP A 104 10.74 -13.33 -22.16
CA ASP A 104 11.71 -13.14 -23.22
C ASP A 104 12.80 -12.15 -22.79
N MET A 105 13.83 -12.66 -22.12
CA MET A 105 14.94 -11.86 -21.61
C MET A 105 15.71 -11.10 -22.69
N SER A 106 15.63 -11.51 -23.97
CA SER A 106 16.22 -10.75 -25.08
C SER A 106 15.58 -9.35 -25.24
N LYS A 107 14.36 -9.16 -24.73
CA LYS A 107 13.64 -7.89 -24.75
C LYS A 107 13.81 -7.05 -23.49
N PHE A 108 14.53 -7.54 -22.49
CA PHE A 108 14.68 -6.85 -21.21
C PHE A 108 15.27 -5.45 -21.40
N LYS A 109 16.36 -5.35 -22.19
CA LYS A 109 16.99 -4.06 -22.52
C LYS A 109 16.01 -3.09 -23.18
N ASN A 110 15.31 -3.52 -24.23
CA ASN A 110 14.34 -2.68 -24.94
C ASN A 110 13.19 -2.22 -24.03
N THR A 111 12.77 -3.09 -23.08
CA THR A 111 11.74 -2.75 -22.09
C THR A 111 12.25 -1.69 -21.11
N ALA A 112 13.47 -1.85 -20.61
CA ALA A 112 14.11 -0.86 -19.74
C ALA A 112 14.30 0.48 -20.45
N ASP A 113 14.81 0.47 -21.69
CA ASP A 113 14.98 1.67 -22.52
C ASP A 113 13.63 2.38 -22.76
N TYR A 114 12.56 1.62 -22.97
CA TYR A 114 11.20 2.16 -23.11
C TYR A 114 10.73 2.85 -21.83
N VAL A 115 10.85 2.21 -20.66
CA VAL A 115 10.47 2.81 -19.37
C VAL A 115 11.29 4.08 -19.09
N VAL A 116 12.61 4.04 -19.33
CA VAL A 116 13.48 5.21 -19.19
C VAL A 116 13.06 6.33 -20.14
N SER A 117 12.68 6.02 -21.37
CA SER A 117 12.25 7.05 -22.33
C SER A 117 10.94 7.74 -21.90
N ILE A 118 10.00 7.03 -21.26
CA ILE A 118 8.80 7.63 -20.67
C ILE A 118 9.18 8.58 -19.52
N ILE A 119 10.04 8.14 -18.60
CA ILE A 119 10.48 8.97 -17.47
C ILE A 119 11.15 10.25 -17.99
N LYS A 120 12.08 10.14 -18.95
CA LYS A 120 12.75 11.28 -19.58
C LYS A 120 11.80 12.20 -20.33
N ARG A 121 10.79 11.65 -21.01
CA ARG A 121 9.78 12.45 -21.72
C ARG A 121 8.96 13.30 -20.75
N ASP A 122 8.56 12.72 -19.62
CA ASP A 122 7.60 13.35 -18.70
C ASP A 122 8.26 14.29 -17.67
N PHE A 123 9.53 14.03 -17.32
CA PHE A 123 10.26 14.75 -16.26
C PHE A 123 11.58 15.36 -16.73
N HIS A 124 12.01 15.11 -17.96
CA HIS A 124 13.27 15.61 -18.50
C HIS A 124 14.45 15.29 -17.57
N GLU A 125 15.25 16.28 -17.18
CA GLU A 125 16.36 16.13 -16.23
C GLU A 125 15.95 16.46 -14.77
N ASP A 126 14.69 16.83 -14.53
CA ASP A 126 14.17 17.16 -13.20
C ASP A 126 13.51 15.94 -12.53
N TYR A 127 14.31 14.91 -12.25
CA TYR A 127 13.82 13.69 -11.59
C TYR A 127 13.38 13.94 -10.13
N ALA A 128 13.81 15.05 -9.52
CA ALA A 128 13.36 15.44 -8.18
C ALA A 128 11.88 15.86 -8.17
N SER A 129 11.33 16.26 -9.32
CA SER A 129 9.90 16.58 -9.48
C SER A 129 8.99 15.36 -9.64
N ILE A 130 9.55 14.14 -9.75
CA ILE A 130 8.75 12.92 -9.83
C ILE A 130 7.93 12.80 -8.55
N PRO A 131 6.59 12.85 -8.63
CA PRO A 131 5.78 12.77 -7.43
C PRO A 131 5.97 11.40 -6.79
N PRO A 132 6.02 11.33 -5.44
CA PRO A 132 5.97 10.04 -4.77
C PRO A 132 4.66 9.34 -5.19
N HIS A 133 4.73 8.04 -5.43
CA HIS A 133 3.54 7.25 -5.72
C HIS A 133 3.13 6.49 -4.47
N GLY A 134 1.88 6.65 -4.06
CA GLY A 134 1.31 5.92 -2.94
C GLY A 134 -0.14 6.29 -2.70
N ARG A 135 -0.63 5.88 -1.53
CA ARG A 135 -2.03 6.11 -1.15
C ARG A 135 -2.42 7.59 -1.12
N TRP A 136 -1.47 8.47 -0.84
CA TRP A 136 -1.72 9.90 -0.83
C TRP A 136 -2.25 10.39 -2.19
N GLN A 137 -1.61 10.00 -3.28
CA GLN A 137 -1.98 10.39 -4.64
C GLN A 137 -3.33 9.76 -5.04
N HIS A 138 -3.65 8.56 -4.57
CA HIS A 138 -4.97 7.95 -4.81
C HIS A 138 -6.10 8.76 -4.15
N PHE A 139 -5.90 9.34 -2.95
CA PHE A 139 -6.89 10.25 -2.36
C PHE A 139 -7.10 11.51 -3.21
N GLU A 140 -6.11 11.88 -4.02
CA GLU A 140 -6.14 13.07 -4.86
C GLU A 140 -6.70 12.85 -6.27
N VAL A 141 -7.20 11.64 -6.55
CA VAL A 141 -7.79 11.29 -7.84
C VAL A 141 -8.84 12.32 -8.29
N GLY A 142 -8.78 12.67 -9.57
CA GLY A 142 -9.65 13.71 -10.15
C GLY A 142 -9.20 15.13 -9.86
N GLY A 143 -7.96 15.33 -9.41
CA GLY A 143 -7.33 16.64 -9.20
C GLY A 143 -7.82 17.35 -7.93
N ARG A 144 -8.26 16.59 -6.92
CA ARG A 144 -8.84 17.14 -5.69
C ARG A 144 -7.95 16.88 -4.49
N PRO A 145 -7.44 17.91 -3.78
CA PRO A 145 -6.48 17.72 -2.68
C PRO A 145 -7.19 17.28 -1.38
N ARG A 146 -7.80 16.08 -1.37
CA ARG A 146 -8.71 15.65 -0.29
C ARG A 146 -8.04 15.53 1.08
N VAL A 147 -6.76 15.13 1.12
CA VAL A 147 -6.01 15.07 2.38
C VAL A 147 -5.76 16.49 2.92
N THR A 148 -5.38 17.44 2.07
CA THR A 148 -5.26 18.86 2.44
C THR A 148 -6.59 19.41 2.94
N GLN A 149 -7.70 19.13 2.26
CA GLN A 149 -9.04 19.54 2.67
C GLN A 149 -9.43 18.94 4.03
N LEU A 150 -9.08 17.66 4.27
CA LEU A 150 -9.29 17.02 5.57
C LEU A 150 -8.48 17.72 6.67
N LEU A 151 -7.20 18.00 6.44
CA LEU A 151 -6.35 18.74 7.38
C LEU A 151 -6.90 20.14 7.69
N GLN A 152 -7.37 20.86 6.67
CA GLN A 152 -7.98 22.19 6.82
C GLN A 152 -9.33 22.15 7.55
N SER A 153 -10.03 21.02 7.53
CA SER A 153 -11.32 20.86 8.25
C SER A 153 -11.16 20.77 9.77
N TRP A 154 -9.95 20.51 10.28
CA TRP A 154 -9.69 20.36 11.70
C TRP A 154 -9.37 21.71 12.35
N PRO A 155 -9.90 22.00 13.56
CA PRO A 155 -9.64 23.26 14.24
C PRO A 155 -8.16 23.40 14.61
N ASN A 156 -7.71 24.65 14.75
CA ASN A 156 -6.32 24.98 15.11
C ASN A 156 -5.94 24.52 16.52
N SER A 157 -6.91 24.17 17.36
CA SER A 157 -6.69 23.56 18.68
C SER A 157 -6.13 22.14 18.61
N ILE A 158 -6.22 21.47 17.45
CA ILE A 158 -5.60 20.16 17.24
C ILE A 158 -4.16 20.37 16.78
N ASP A 159 -3.22 19.95 17.61
CA ASP A 159 -1.79 20.06 17.35
C ASP A 159 -1.32 19.19 16.16
N ASN A 160 -0.11 19.46 15.67
CA ASN A 160 0.46 18.74 14.53
C ASN A 160 0.70 17.25 14.81
N GLN A 161 0.93 16.87 16.07
CA GLN A 161 1.15 15.49 16.43
C GLN A 161 -0.15 14.69 16.27
N GLU A 162 -1.26 15.18 16.80
CA GLU A 162 -2.57 14.56 16.64
C GLU A 162 -3.06 14.58 15.20
N ARG A 163 -2.80 15.67 14.45
CA ARG A 163 -3.06 15.70 12.99
C ARG A 163 -2.31 14.56 12.28
N THR A 164 -1.07 14.31 12.67
CA THR A 164 -0.24 13.21 12.14
C THR A 164 -0.81 11.85 12.55
N ARG A 165 -1.23 11.67 13.82
CA ARG A 165 -1.88 10.42 14.27
C ARG A 165 -3.10 10.09 13.43
N ARG A 166 -3.98 11.07 13.19
CA ARG A 166 -5.19 10.91 12.37
C ARG A 166 -4.90 10.59 10.91
N LEU A 167 -3.81 11.14 10.35
CA LEU A 167 -3.37 10.76 9.01
C LEU A 167 -2.87 9.31 8.98
N ILE A 168 -2.08 8.89 9.96
CA ILE A 168 -1.61 7.50 10.04
C ILE A 168 -2.80 6.53 10.18
N ASP A 169 -3.78 6.88 11.02
CA ASP A 169 -5.02 6.14 11.16
C ASP A 169 -5.70 5.94 9.79
N LEU A 170 -5.97 7.03 9.07
CA LEU A 170 -6.58 7.01 7.73
C LEU A 170 -5.77 6.17 6.74
N PHE A 171 -4.46 6.40 6.66
CA PHE A 171 -3.60 5.74 5.70
C PHE A 171 -3.51 4.24 5.95
N LEU A 172 -3.39 3.82 7.22
CA LEU A 172 -3.30 2.41 7.55
C LEU A 172 -4.54 1.64 7.10
N VAL A 173 -5.74 2.11 7.46
CA VAL A 173 -6.98 1.41 7.08
C VAL A 173 -7.22 1.46 5.57
N SER A 174 -6.89 2.58 4.92
CA SER A 174 -7.04 2.71 3.48
C SER A 174 -6.11 1.75 2.71
N VAL A 175 -4.86 1.61 3.17
CA VAL A 175 -3.89 0.66 2.60
C VAL A 175 -4.37 -0.78 2.78
N LEU A 176 -4.85 -1.17 3.96
CA LEU A 176 -5.35 -2.53 4.19
C LEU A 176 -6.60 -2.87 3.35
N LEU A 177 -7.41 -1.87 3.01
CA LEU A 177 -8.60 -2.05 2.17
C LEU A 177 -8.27 -2.12 0.66
N ASP A 178 -7.05 -1.74 0.26
CA ASP A 178 -6.59 -1.75 -1.13
C ASP A 178 -6.04 -3.10 -1.55
N ALA A 179 -6.98 -4.01 -1.71
CA ALA A 179 -6.80 -5.24 -2.46
C ALA A 179 -7.57 -5.15 -3.78
N GLY A 180 -7.30 -6.07 -4.72
CA GLY A 180 -8.07 -6.17 -5.95
C GLY A 180 -9.58 -6.24 -5.67
N ALA A 181 -10.34 -5.32 -6.26
CA ALA A 181 -11.80 -5.21 -6.06
C ALA A 181 -12.61 -5.95 -7.15
N GLY A 182 -11.92 -6.62 -8.07
CA GLY A 182 -12.51 -7.16 -9.30
C GLY A 182 -12.66 -6.08 -10.38
N ASP A 183 -12.99 -6.51 -11.60
CA ASP A 183 -13.10 -5.62 -12.76
C ASP A 183 -14.40 -4.79 -12.81
N ASN A 184 -15.44 -5.26 -12.13
CA ASN A 184 -16.78 -4.66 -12.23
C ASN A 184 -17.05 -3.61 -11.15
N TRP A 185 -16.31 -3.65 -10.04
CA TRP A 185 -16.56 -2.73 -8.92
C TRP A 185 -16.13 -1.31 -9.26
N SER A 186 -16.98 -0.34 -8.91
CA SER A 186 -16.66 1.08 -8.95
C SER A 186 -17.27 1.84 -7.77
N TYR A 187 -16.73 3.02 -7.50
CA TYR A 187 -17.16 3.92 -6.44
C TYR A 187 -17.64 5.25 -7.02
N LYS A 188 -18.89 5.61 -6.75
CA LYS A 188 -19.42 6.92 -7.09
C LYS A 188 -19.19 7.90 -5.94
N SER A 189 -18.27 8.83 -6.13
CA SER A 189 -17.88 9.82 -5.13
C SER A 189 -19.06 10.74 -4.76
N LYS A 190 -19.37 10.88 -3.47
CA LYS A 190 -20.50 11.72 -3.01
C LYS A 190 -20.27 13.21 -3.24
N GLU A 191 -19.01 13.63 -3.13
CA GLU A 191 -18.60 15.04 -3.27
C GLU A 191 -18.56 15.56 -4.72
N SER A 192 -18.59 14.69 -5.72
CA SER A 192 -18.41 15.09 -7.12
C SER A 192 -19.30 14.35 -8.11
N GLY A 193 -19.93 13.25 -7.72
CA GLY A 193 -20.67 12.36 -8.61
C GLY A 193 -19.80 11.55 -9.57
N LYS A 194 -18.49 11.81 -9.64
CA LYS A 194 -17.53 11.07 -10.47
C LYS A 194 -17.41 9.63 -10.00
N VAL A 195 -17.20 8.73 -10.96
CA VAL A 195 -17.00 7.30 -10.71
C VAL A 195 -15.51 6.98 -10.81
N TYR A 196 -14.99 6.29 -9.81
CA TYR A 196 -13.61 5.81 -9.74
C TYR A 196 -13.63 4.31 -9.50
N ALA A 197 -12.68 3.56 -10.07
CA ALA A 197 -12.54 2.12 -9.84
C ALA A 197 -11.19 1.81 -9.22
N ARG A 198 -10.93 0.53 -8.91
CA ARG A 198 -9.64 0.03 -8.40
C ARG A 198 -9.14 0.84 -7.18
N SER A 199 -7.83 1.02 -7.06
CA SER A 199 -7.18 1.66 -5.90
C SER A 199 -7.63 3.11 -5.67
N GLU A 200 -7.91 3.86 -6.73
CA GLU A 200 -8.46 5.21 -6.64
C GLU A 200 -9.87 5.21 -6.05
N GLY A 201 -10.75 4.32 -6.53
CA GLY A 201 -12.08 4.16 -5.96
C GLY A 201 -12.03 3.74 -4.49
N LEU A 202 -11.15 2.78 -4.15
CA LEU A 202 -10.95 2.31 -2.78
C LEU A 202 -10.41 3.42 -1.87
N ALA A 203 -9.53 4.29 -2.37
CA ALA A 203 -9.04 5.46 -1.64
C ALA A 203 -10.17 6.44 -1.32
N VAL A 204 -11.00 6.80 -2.31
CA VAL A 204 -12.14 7.70 -2.07
C VAL A 204 -13.16 7.06 -1.11
N ALA A 205 -13.48 5.79 -1.29
CA ALA A 205 -14.42 5.07 -0.43
C ALA A 205 -13.94 5.01 1.03
N SER A 206 -12.70 4.58 1.25
CA SER A 206 -12.12 4.48 2.60
C SER A 206 -11.97 5.84 3.29
N LEU A 207 -11.67 6.91 2.54
CA LEU A 207 -11.67 8.27 3.08
C LEU A 207 -13.06 8.71 3.50
N GLU A 208 -14.09 8.47 2.69
CA GLU A 208 -15.47 8.82 3.04
C GLU A 208 -15.95 8.03 4.27
N MET A 209 -15.61 6.74 4.38
CA MET A 209 -15.88 5.92 5.56
C MET A 209 -15.18 6.46 6.81
N PHE A 210 -13.90 6.83 6.70
CA PHE A 210 -13.14 7.45 7.79
C PHE A 210 -13.78 8.77 8.23
N LYS A 211 -14.15 9.65 7.29
CA LYS A 211 -14.86 10.90 7.60
C LYS A 211 -16.20 10.68 8.28
N ALA A 212 -16.87 9.56 8.00
CA ALA A 212 -18.13 9.17 8.63
C ALA A 212 -17.95 8.46 9.99
N GLY A 213 -16.71 8.26 10.47
CA GLY A 213 -16.44 7.59 11.74
C GLY A 213 -16.60 6.07 11.71
N ALA A 214 -16.60 5.44 10.54
CA ALA A 214 -16.83 4.00 10.39
C ALA A 214 -15.81 3.11 11.14
N PHE A 215 -14.66 3.67 11.52
CA PHE A 215 -13.55 2.97 12.17
C PHE A 215 -13.25 3.48 13.58
N SER A 216 -14.06 4.42 14.11
CA SER A 216 -13.89 5.03 15.43
C SER A 216 -14.90 4.43 16.41
N SER A 217 -14.48 4.19 17.65
CA SER A 217 -15.38 3.84 18.75
C SER A 217 -15.98 5.07 19.45
N VAL A 218 -15.48 6.27 19.16
CA VAL A 218 -15.86 7.53 19.82
C VAL A 218 -16.69 8.39 18.86
N PRO A 219 -18.02 8.50 19.04
CA PRO A 219 -18.89 9.22 18.09
C PRO A 219 -18.54 10.70 17.90
N THR A 220 -17.96 11.34 18.93
CA THR A 220 -17.51 12.74 18.88
C THR A 220 -16.16 12.92 18.20
N GLN A 221 -15.46 11.82 17.87
CA GLN A 221 -14.17 11.81 17.18
C GLN A 221 -14.23 10.89 15.95
N PRO A 222 -14.92 11.30 14.88
CA PRO A 222 -15.07 10.45 13.69
C PRO A 222 -13.75 10.27 12.92
N HIS A 223 -12.84 11.24 13.00
CA HIS A 223 -11.57 11.24 12.27
C HIS A 223 -10.45 10.50 13.02
N GLN A 224 -10.72 9.27 13.47
CA GLN A 224 -9.72 8.38 14.07
C GLN A 224 -10.02 6.92 13.70
N VAL A 225 -9.02 6.06 13.91
CA VAL A 225 -9.15 4.61 13.85
C VAL A 225 -8.66 4.07 15.18
N ASP A 226 -9.48 3.27 15.85
CA ASP A 226 -9.10 2.62 17.10
C ASP A 226 -9.54 1.15 17.13
N ALA A 227 -8.92 0.37 18.01
CA ALA A 227 -9.16 -1.06 18.09
C ALA A 227 -10.64 -1.39 18.36
N ALA A 228 -11.30 -0.64 19.26
CA ALA A 228 -12.69 -0.88 19.59
C ALA A 228 -13.64 -0.56 18.42
N GLY A 229 -13.32 0.45 17.61
CA GLY A 229 -14.05 0.82 16.40
C GLY A 229 -13.91 -0.25 15.31
N LEU A 230 -12.68 -0.68 15.03
CA LEU A 230 -12.40 -1.73 14.03
C LEU A 230 -13.06 -3.07 14.39
N LYS A 231 -13.12 -3.42 15.69
CA LYS A 231 -13.77 -4.65 16.15
C LYS A 231 -15.28 -4.67 15.86
N LYS A 232 -15.91 -3.50 15.73
CA LYS A 232 -17.35 -3.36 15.44
C LYS A 232 -17.66 -3.31 13.94
N VAL A 233 -16.65 -3.28 13.06
CA VAL A 233 -16.87 -3.26 11.61
C VAL A 233 -17.48 -4.59 11.18
N THR A 234 -18.57 -4.50 10.43
CA THR A 234 -19.25 -5.67 9.84
C THR A 234 -19.16 -5.66 8.32
N ILE A 235 -19.51 -6.79 7.71
CA ILE A 235 -19.56 -6.92 6.24
C ILE A 235 -20.55 -5.90 5.68
N GLU A 236 -21.68 -5.69 6.33
CA GLU A 236 -22.74 -4.76 5.90
C GLU A 236 -22.27 -3.31 5.98
N THR A 237 -21.52 -2.97 7.04
CA THR A 237 -20.95 -1.63 7.21
C THR A 237 -19.94 -1.34 6.09
N LEU A 238 -19.07 -2.32 5.79
CA LEU A 238 -18.10 -2.19 4.71
C LEU A 238 -18.76 -2.20 3.33
N ALA A 239 -19.75 -3.05 3.09
CA ALA A 239 -20.53 -3.11 1.86
C ALA A 239 -21.18 -1.75 1.57
N LYS A 240 -21.84 -1.16 2.56
CA LYS A 240 -22.46 0.16 2.46
C LYS A 240 -21.43 1.25 2.15
N GLY A 241 -20.30 1.24 2.88
CA GLY A 241 -19.22 2.20 2.70
C GLY A 241 -18.55 2.10 1.33
N MET A 242 -18.45 0.89 0.78
CA MET A 242 -17.86 0.56 -0.52
C MET A 242 -18.88 0.51 -1.67
N GLN A 243 -20.16 0.84 -1.40
CA GLN A 243 -21.26 0.80 -2.39
C GLN A 243 -21.45 -0.57 -3.05
N VAL A 244 -21.19 -1.66 -2.34
CA VAL A 244 -21.34 -3.03 -2.86
C VAL A 244 -22.82 -3.39 -2.94
N THR A 245 -23.23 -3.83 -4.14
CA THR A 245 -24.57 -4.35 -4.43
C THR A 245 -24.44 -5.47 -5.46
N GLU A 246 -25.53 -6.15 -5.79
CA GLU A 246 -25.54 -7.15 -6.88
C GLU A 246 -25.11 -6.53 -8.23
N ALA A 247 -25.47 -5.27 -8.48
CA ALA A 247 -25.10 -4.54 -9.69
C ALA A 247 -23.69 -3.90 -9.62
N ASN A 248 -23.07 -3.87 -8.43
CA ASN A 248 -21.73 -3.34 -8.20
C ASN A 248 -20.93 -4.28 -7.28
N PRO A 249 -20.65 -5.52 -7.73
CA PRO A 249 -20.06 -6.55 -6.88
C PRO A 249 -18.58 -6.28 -6.65
N MET A 250 -18.11 -6.54 -5.41
CA MET A 250 -16.69 -6.44 -5.05
C MET A 250 -16.14 -7.82 -4.65
N SER A 251 -15.01 -8.20 -5.24
CA SER A 251 -14.28 -9.40 -4.81
C SER A 251 -13.62 -9.19 -3.45
N GLY A 252 -13.75 -10.14 -2.51
CA GLY A 252 -13.00 -10.18 -1.26
C GLY A 252 -13.49 -9.24 -0.15
N LEU A 253 -14.79 -8.94 -0.11
CA LEU A 253 -15.40 -8.07 0.91
C LEU A 253 -15.26 -8.65 2.32
N GLU A 254 -15.50 -9.95 2.48
CA GLU A 254 -15.39 -10.70 3.74
C GLU A 254 -13.94 -10.71 4.22
N GLY A 255 -13.00 -10.92 3.29
CA GLY A 255 -11.57 -10.90 3.56
C GLY A 255 -11.09 -9.55 4.11
N ARG A 256 -11.56 -8.45 3.52
CA ARG A 256 -11.29 -7.07 4.00
C ARG A 256 -11.89 -6.83 5.38
N THR A 257 -13.14 -7.23 5.60
CA THR A 257 -13.79 -7.10 6.91
C THR A 257 -13.01 -7.85 7.98
N GLY A 258 -12.68 -9.12 7.72
CA GLY A 258 -11.88 -9.93 8.62
C GLY A 258 -10.48 -9.36 8.86
N LEU A 259 -9.88 -8.69 7.87
CA LEU A 259 -8.59 -8.03 8.01
C LEU A 259 -8.66 -6.85 8.99
N LEU A 260 -9.69 -6.01 8.90
CA LEU A 260 -9.91 -4.91 9.84
C LEU A 260 -10.18 -5.42 11.27
N ILE A 261 -10.96 -6.49 11.41
CA ILE A 261 -11.19 -7.13 12.71
C ILE A 261 -9.89 -7.69 13.29
N ARG A 262 -9.05 -8.37 12.49
CA ARG A 262 -7.74 -8.85 12.96
C ARG A 262 -6.79 -7.70 13.31
N LEU A 263 -6.85 -6.59 12.58
CA LEU A 263 -6.11 -5.38 12.94
C LEU A 263 -6.51 -4.90 14.34
N SER A 264 -7.80 -4.95 14.71
CA SER A 264 -8.23 -4.58 16.07
C SER A 264 -7.52 -5.36 17.17
N SER A 265 -7.23 -6.65 16.94
CA SER A 265 -6.46 -7.48 17.87
C SER A 265 -4.98 -7.11 17.90
N ALA A 266 -4.39 -6.81 16.73
CA ALA A 266 -2.99 -6.38 16.66
C ALA A 266 -2.75 -5.03 17.34
N LEU A 267 -3.75 -4.15 17.31
CA LEU A 267 -3.70 -2.84 17.97
C LEU A 267 -3.85 -2.90 19.51
N GLN A 268 -4.06 -4.09 20.09
CA GLN A 268 -4.11 -4.28 21.55
C GLN A 268 -2.73 -4.19 22.21
N ASP A 269 -1.64 -4.15 21.44
CA ASP A 269 -0.31 -3.87 21.98
C ASP A 269 -0.28 -2.43 22.49
N THR A 270 -0.51 -2.28 23.79
CA THR A 270 -0.60 -0.98 24.43
C THR A 270 0.74 -0.27 24.49
N GLU A 271 1.88 -0.96 24.37
CA GLU A 271 3.21 -0.34 24.34
C GLU A 271 3.39 0.48 23.06
N ILE A 272 2.91 -0.05 21.94
CA ILE A 272 3.01 0.59 20.63
C ILE A 272 1.81 1.51 20.37
N PHE A 273 0.58 1.00 20.48
CA PHE A 273 -0.63 1.65 19.96
C PHE A 273 -1.49 2.37 21.00
N GLY A 274 -1.23 2.17 22.28
CA GLY A 274 -1.80 2.97 23.36
C GLY A 274 -2.99 2.30 24.00
N ALA A 275 -3.54 2.91 25.04
CA ALA A 275 -4.70 2.35 25.73
C ALA A 275 -5.94 2.28 24.83
N ASP A 276 -6.03 3.19 23.87
CA ASP A 276 -7.05 3.27 22.82
C ASP A 276 -6.74 2.36 21.61
N GLY A 277 -5.51 1.86 21.48
CA GLY A 277 -5.11 1.00 20.37
C GLY A 277 -5.25 1.69 19.02
N ARG A 278 -4.66 2.88 18.87
CA ARG A 278 -4.66 3.65 17.62
C ARG A 278 -3.38 3.43 16.81
N PRO A 279 -3.47 3.19 15.50
CA PRO A 279 -2.32 3.20 14.60
C PRO A 279 -1.43 4.44 14.76
N GLY A 280 -2.04 5.62 14.86
CA GLY A 280 -1.35 6.89 14.96
C GLY A 280 -0.42 7.02 16.16
N ASN A 281 -0.62 6.24 17.23
CA ASN A 281 0.22 6.29 18.42
C ASN A 281 1.64 5.74 18.22
N MET A 282 1.93 5.09 17.08
CA MET A 282 3.28 4.65 16.70
C MET A 282 4.32 5.79 16.73
N ILE A 283 3.93 7.03 16.38
CA ILE A 283 4.85 8.18 16.38
C ILE A 283 5.21 8.68 17.79
N GLY A 284 4.40 8.36 18.79
CA GLY A 284 4.50 8.95 20.12
C GLY A 284 5.50 8.27 21.04
N ARG A 285 5.84 6.99 20.81
CA ARG A 285 6.56 6.19 21.82
C ARG A 285 7.87 5.54 21.41
N HIS A 286 8.13 5.36 20.11
CA HIS A 286 9.42 4.80 19.65
C HIS A 286 10.14 5.72 18.68
N VAL A 287 9.42 6.40 17.78
CA VAL A 287 10.03 7.23 16.73
C VAL A 287 10.76 8.47 17.28
N LEU A 288 10.38 8.98 18.45
CA LEU A 288 11.02 10.15 19.06
C LEU A 288 11.94 9.83 20.25
N ARG A 289 12.09 8.55 20.62
CA ARG A 289 12.96 8.16 21.75
C ARG A 289 14.39 7.84 21.35
N ASP A 290 14.63 7.50 20.07
CA ASP A 290 15.96 7.14 19.60
C ASP A 290 16.79 8.35 19.11
N ASP A 291 16.18 9.53 18.98
CA ASP A 291 16.86 10.75 18.51
C ASP A 291 17.41 11.64 19.66
N LEU A 292 17.21 11.26 20.93
CA LEU A 292 17.71 12.03 22.09
C LEU A 292 18.79 11.32 22.92
N ARG A 293 19.28 10.15 22.48
CA ARG A 293 20.41 9.46 23.16
C ARG A 293 21.77 9.66 22.49
N TYR A 294 21.83 10.35 21.35
CA TYR A 294 23.09 10.66 20.65
C TYR A 294 23.48 12.15 20.70
N ALA A 295 22.75 12.99 21.43
CA ALA A 295 23.01 14.43 21.51
C ALA A 295 23.82 14.86 22.77
N GLU A 296 24.30 13.93 23.60
CA GLU A 296 25.14 14.24 24.78
C GLU A 296 26.52 13.54 24.76
N VAL A 297 27.04 13.19 23.59
CA VAL A 297 28.48 12.95 23.41
C VAL A 297 28.91 13.50 22.05
N ILE A 298 29.14 14.81 22.01
CA ILE A 298 30.25 15.57 21.37
C ILE A 298 30.03 17.04 21.71
#